data_AF-K7RLZ3-F1
#
_entry.id   AF-K7RLZ3-F1
#
_cell.length_a   1.000
_cell.length_b   1.000
_cell.length_c   1.000
_cell.angle_alpha   90.00
_cell.angle_beta   90.00
_cell.angle_gamma   90.00
#
_symmetry.space_group_name_H-M   'P 1'
#
loop_
_entity.id
_entity.type
_entity.pdbx_description
1 polymer ?
#
loop_
_entity_poly.entity_id
_entity_poly.type
_entity_poly.pdbx_seq_one_letter_code
_entity_poly.pdbx_strand_id
1 'polypeptide(L)'
;MEKTFFLEVARAAIGQMPPETRFRPEDAQAIARHRALLLSWTEELVQKFYDTLFAHPPTRAVFREGERPEREETLRNWWRKTVGEDVGEGYFAWMAYVGLVHVVRKVENPMMLAMANFVVEFVKEKATKVTASGDLDVLEVVEAFQRLAGTVAAIITYGYDQSRIQALFNVAGMEPALLERLTQEEARSLLERARG
;
A
#
# COMPACT_ATOMS: atom_id res chain seq x y z
N MET A 1 -19.32 9.73 -8.97
CA MET A 1 -19.06 10.44 -7.71
C MET A 1 -18.03 9.70 -6.87
N GLU A 2 -18.26 8.45 -6.45
CA GLU A 2 -17.28 7.68 -5.63
C GLU A 2 -15.97 7.29 -6.37
N LYS A 3 -16.03 6.92 -7.65
CA LYS A 3 -14.81 6.62 -8.44
C LYS A 3 -13.89 7.84 -8.63
N THR A 4 -14.47 9.03 -8.67
CA THR A 4 -13.73 10.28 -8.83
C THR A 4 -12.93 10.59 -7.57
N PHE A 5 -13.52 10.38 -6.39
CA PHE A 5 -12.87 10.59 -5.10
C PHE A 5 -11.56 9.79 -4.97
N PHE A 6 -11.59 8.48 -5.21
CA PHE A 6 -10.38 7.66 -5.06
C PHE A 6 -9.27 8.02 -6.06
N LEU A 7 -9.65 8.45 -7.27
CA LEU A 7 -8.68 8.95 -8.24
C LEU A 7 -8.05 10.26 -7.78
N GLU A 8 -8.84 11.18 -7.21
CA GLU A 8 -8.34 12.45 -6.65
C GLU A 8 -7.40 12.21 -5.45
N VAL A 9 -7.77 11.29 -4.54
CA VAL A 9 -6.90 10.88 -3.42
C VAL A 9 -5.58 10.32 -3.93
N ALA A 10 -5.61 9.44 -4.92
CA ALA A 10 -4.39 8.87 -5.50
C ALA A 10 -3.52 9.94 -6.17
N ARG A 11 -4.10 10.83 -6.96
CA ARG A 11 -3.38 11.93 -7.61
C ARG A 11 -2.78 12.91 -6.59
N ALA A 12 -3.53 13.25 -5.55
CA ALA A 12 -3.07 14.13 -4.48
C ALA A 12 -1.89 13.50 -3.70
N ALA A 13 -1.96 12.21 -3.39
CA ALA A 13 -0.86 11.49 -2.73
C ALA A 13 0.39 11.46 -3.62
N ILE A 14 0.26 11.05 -4.89
CA ILE A 14 1.39 11.01 -5.84
C ILE A 14 1.97 12.41 -6.05
N GLY A 15 1.12 13.45 -6.13
CA GLY A 15 1.54 14.83 -6.31
C GLY A 15 2.42 15.37 -5.19
N GLN A 16 2.27 14.86 -3.96
CA GLN A 16 3.09 15.22 -2.80
C GLN A 16 4.44 14.48 -2.73
N MET A 17 4.59 13.37 -3.45
CA MET A 17 5.84 12.61 -3.47
C MET A 17 6.91 13.31 -4.31
N PRO A 18 8.20 13.30 -3.93
CA PRO A 18 9.28 13.72 -4.83
C PRO A 18 9.28 12.90 -6.13
N PRO A 19 9.39 13.51 -7.33
CA PRO A 19 9.30 12.81 -8.62
C PRO A 19 10.22 11.58 -8.75
N GLU A 20 11.42 11.65 -8.21
CA GLU A 20 12.45 10.60 -8.28
C GLU A 20 12.09 9.34 -7.47
N THR A 21 11.14 9.46 -6.53
CA THR A 21 10.68 8.36 -5.66
C THR A 21 9.41 7.68 -6.17
N ARG A 22 8.73 8.28 -7.16
CA ARG A 22 7.45 7.81 -7.68
C ARG A 22 7.64 6.57 -8.54
N PHE A 23 6.60 5.75 -8.63
CA PHE A 23 6.50 4.72 -9.65
C PHE A 23 6.40 5.35 -11.04
N ARG A 24 7.19 4.84 -11.98
CA ARG A 24 7.32 5.40 -13.33
C ARG A 24 6.86 4.39 -14.38
N PRO A 25 6.53 4.83 -15.61
CA PRO A 25 6.20 3.92 -16.71
C PRO A 25 7.28 2.85 -16.97
N GLU A 26 8.56 3.18 -16.79
CA GLU A 26 9.68 2.26 -16.97
C GLU A 26 9.67 1.14 -15.92
N ASP A 27 9.23 1.46 -14.69
CA ASP A 27 9.11 0.47 -13.61
C ASP A 27 7.97 -0.53 -13.92
N ALA A 28 6.86 -0.06 -14.51
CA ALA A 28 5.78 -0.94 -14.99
C ALA A 28 6.27 -1.89 -16.08
N GLN A 29 7.07 -1.38 -17.03
CA GLN A 29 7.65 -2.21 -18.09
C GLN A 29 8.62 -3.26 -17.52
N ALA A 30 9.45 -2.90 -16.54
CA ALA A 30 10.34 -3.83 -15.86
C ALA A 30 9.56 -4.97 -15.20
N ILE A 31 8.51 -4.65 -14.44
CA ILE A 31 7.64 -5.66 -13.82
C ILE A 31 6.97 -6.54 -14.88
N ALA A 32 6.44 -5.94 -15.95
CA ALA A 32 5.76 -6.66 -17.02
C ALA A 32 6.68 -7.66 -17.75
N ARG A 33 7.95 -7.29 -18.00
CA ARG A 33 8.95 -8.20 -18.63
C ARG A 33 9.15 -9.48 -17.83
N HIS A 34 9.09 -9.40 -16.50
CA HIS A 34 9.30 -10.54 -15.61
C HIS A 34 7.99 -11.14 -15.08
N ARG A 35 6.84 -10.78 -15.66
CA ARG A 35 5.51 -11.17 -15.18
C ARG A 35 5.33 -12.66 -14.96
N ALA A 36 5.74 -13.50 -15.91
CA ALA A 36 5.57 -14.95 -15.80
C ALA A 36 6.32 -15.51 -14.57
N LEU A 37 7.54 -15.03 -14.33
CA LEU A 37 8.34 -15.40 -13.17
C LEU A 37 7.70 -14.88 -11.87
N LEU A 38 7.30 -13.61 -11.83
CA LEU A 38 6.64 -13.02 -10.65
C LEU A 38 5.33 -13.74 -10.29
N LEU A 39 4.56 -14.15 -11.30
CA LEU A 39 3.34 -14.95 -11.10
C LEU A 39 3.65 -16.36 -10.59
N SER A 40 4.81 -16.94 -10.91
CA SER A 40 5.21 -18.24 -10.36
C SER A 40 5.41 -18.21 -8.84
N TRP A 41 5.64 -17.03 -8.25
CA TRP A 41 5.84 -16.85 -6.81
C TRP A 41 4.54 -16.63 -6.03
N THR A 42 3.39 -16.59 -6.72
CA THR A 42 2.09 -16.20 -6.15
C THR A 42 1.74 -17.00 -4.90
N GLU A 43 1.79 -18.34 -4.96
CA GLU A 43 1.34 -19.18 -3.84
C GLU A 43 2.26 -19.05 -2.63
N GLU A 44 3.58 -18.98 -2.85
CA GLU A 44 4.54 -18.80 -1.77
C GLU A 44 4.39 -17.41 -1.10
N LEU A 45 4.18 -16.36 -1.90
CA LEU A 45 3.92 -15.02 -1.39
C LEU A 45 2.66 -15.01 -0.51
N VAL A 46 1.55 -15.54 -1.02
CA VAL A 46 0.27 -15.54 -0.31
C VAL A 46 0.38 -16.31 1.00
N GLN A 47 0.98 -17.50 0.97
CA GLN A 47 1.18 -18.30 2.17
C GLN A 47 2.02 -17.56 3.21
N LYS A 48 3.23 -17.09 2.84
CA LYS A 48 4.12 -16.43 3.81
C LYS A 48 3.54 -15.12 4.35
N PHE A 49 2.81 -14.38 3.52
CA PHE A 49 2.14 -13.14 3.94
C PHE A 49 1.11 -13.41 5.03
N TYR A 50 0.23 -14.39 4.82
CA TYR A 50 -0.81 -14.72 5.81
C TYR A 50 -0.27 -15.46 7.02
N ASP A 51 0.76 -16.31 6.87
CA ASP A 51 1.43 -16.92 8.02
C ASP A 51 2.04 -15.84 8.93
N THR A 52 2.66 -14.80 8.35
CA THR A 52 3.21 -13.66 9.10
C THR A 52 2.10 -12.91 9.86
N LEU A 53 0.99 -12.61 9.18
CA LEU A 53 -0.15 -11.90 9.80
C LEU A 53 -0.81 -12.69 10.93
N PHE A 54 -0.99 -13.99 10.76
CA PHE A 54 -1.65 -14.86 11.75
C PHE A 54 -0.73 -15.25 12.91
N ALA A 55 0.59 -15.16 12.73
CA ALA A 55 1.58 -15.40 13.79
C ALA A 55 1.72 -14.22 14.77
N HIS A 56 1.31 -13.01 14.38
CA HIS A 56 1.42 -11.82 15.22
C HIS A 56 0.04 -11.39 15.79
N PRO A 57 -0.16 -11.34 17.13
CA PRO A 57 -1.49 -11.15 17.71
C PRO A 57 -2.25 -9.88 17.26
N PRO A 58 -1.62 -8.68 17.18
CA PRO A 58 -2.28 -7.48 16.69
C PRO A 58 -2.84 -7.60 15.27
N THR A 59 -2.09 -8.20 14.34
CA THR A 59 -2.55 -8.39 12.96
C THR A 59 -3.54 -9.54 12.84
N ARG A 60 -3.39 -10.60 13.63
CA ARG A 60 -4.35 -11.71 13.69
C ARG A 60 -5.74 -11.24 14.11
N ALA A 61 -5.82 -10.28 15.04
CA ALA A 61 -7.08 -9.76 15.58
C ALA A 61 -7.97 -9.03 14.55
N VAL A 62 -7.42 -8.66 13.39
CA VAL A 62 -8.17 -8.07 12.26
C VAL A 62 -9.07 -9.09 11.55
N PHE A 63 -8.75 -10.38 11.67
CA PHE A 63 -9.40 -11.46 10.94
C PHE A 63 -10.49 -12.13 11.77
N ARG A 64 -11.54 -12.59 11.10
CA ARG A 64 -12.56 -13.46 11.68
C ARG A 64 -12.18 -14.91 11.50
N GLU A 65 -12.73 -15.78 12.35
CA GLU A 65 -12.59 -17.22 12.17
C GLU A 65 -13.14 -17.66 10.80
N GLY A 66 -12.43 -18.57 10.14
CA GLY A 66 -12.78 -19.06 8.81
C GLY A 66 -12.50 -18.11 7.63
N GLU A 67 -12.04 -16.89 7.88
CA GLU A 67 -11.91 -15.87 6.83
C GLU A 67 -10.65 -16.02 5.95
N ARG A 68 -9.64 -16.75 6.43
CA ARG A 68 -8.31 -16.83 5.80
C ARG A 68 -8.35 -17.20 4.30
N PRO A 69 -9.09 -18.22 3.84
CA PRO A 69 -9.10 -18.60 2.42
C PRO A 69 -9.59 -17.48 1.49
N GLU A 70 -10.62 -16.73 1.90
CA GLU A 70 -11.15 -15.61 1.11
C GLU A 70 -10.15 -14.45 1.05
N ARG A 71 -9.44 -14.19 2.16
CA ARG A 71 -8.41 -13.17 2.23
C ARG A 71 -7.19 -13.53 1.37
N GLU A 72 -6.76 -14.79 1.42
CA GLU A 72 -5.71 -15.31 0.55
C GLU A 72 -6.04 -15.12 -0.93
N GLU A 73 -7.29 -15.38 -1.35
CA GLU A 73 -7.71 -15.12 -2.74
C GLU A 73 -7.75 -13.63 -3.08
N THR A 74 -8.08 -12.77 -2.12
CA THR A 74 -8.01 -11.31 -2.33
C THR A 74 -6.58 -10.87 -2.61
N LEU A 75 -5.60 -11.35 -1.84
CA LEU A 75 -4.18 -11.03 -2.06
C LEU A 75 -3.66 -11.63 -3.37
N ARG A 76 -4.09 -12.83 -3.72
CA ARG A 76 -3.74 -13.48 -4.99
C ARG A 76 -4.17 -12.63 -6.19
N ASN A 77 -5.39 -12.10 -6.14
CA ASN A 77 -5.91 -11.22 -7.17
C ASN A 77 -5.24 -9.85 -7.17
N TRP A 78 -4.86 -9.34 -6.00
CA TRP A 78 -4.02 -8.16 -5.90
C TRP A 78 -2.66 -8.36 -6.58
N TRP A 79 -1.95 -9.43 -6.23
CA TRP A 79 -0.65 -9.73 -6.82
C TRP A 79 -0.72 -9.82 -8.35
N ARG A 80 -1.69 -10.58 -8.89
CA ARG A 80 -1.90 -10.72 -10.33
C ARG A 80 -2.12 -9.39 -11.05
N LYS A 81 -2.81 -8.44 -10.42
CA LYS A 81 -3.02 -7.09 -10.96
C LYS A 81 -1.77 -6.23 -10.84
N THR A 82 -1.09 -6.29 -9.70
CA THR A 82 0.12 -5.53 -9.39
C THR A 82 1.27 -5.89 -10.34
N VAL A 83 1.38 -7.16 -10.75
CA VAL A 83 2.39 -7.60 -11.74
C VAL A 83 1.84 -7.64 -13.17
N GLY A 84 0.66 -7.05 -13.39
CA GLY A 84 0.03 -6.94 -14.69
C GLY A 84 0.59 -5.78 -15.52
N GLU A 85 0.09 -5.66 -16.75
CA GLU A 85 0.56 -4.67 -17.73
C GLU A 85 -0.05 -3.26 -17.53
N ASP A 86 -1.15 -3.14 -16.77
CA ASP A 86 -1.92 -1.90 -16.60
C ASP A 86 -1.83 -1.33 -15.17
N VAL A 87 -0.61 -1.02 -14.73
CA VAL A 87 -0.36 -0.32 -13.46
C VAL A 87 -0.37 1.19 -13.70
N GLY A 88 -1.58 1.73 -13.90
CA GLY A 88 -1.82 3.15 -14.17
C GLY A 88 -2.77 3.83 -13.17
N GLU A 89 -3.43 4.91 -13.62
CA GLU A 89 -4.36 5.68 -12.78
C GLU A 89 -5.48 4.83 -12.16
N GLY A 90 -6.02 3.88 -12.93
CA GLY A 90 -7.07 2.97 -12.43
C GLY A 90 -6.59 2.07 -11.30
N TYR A 91 -5.35 1.58 -11.39
CA TYR A 91 -4.73 0.80 -10.32
C TYR A 91 -4.49 1.65 -9.07
N PHE A 92 -4.01 2.89 -9.23
CA PHE A 92 -3.76 3.78 -8.09
C PHE A 92 -5.04 4.26 -7.41
N ALA A 93 -6.11 4.55 -8.18
CA ALA A 93 -7.44 4.78 -7.61
C ALA A 93 -7.93 3.54 -6.83
N TRP A 94 -7.66 2.33 -7.32
CA TRP A 94 -7.98 1.12 -6.59
C TRP A 94 -7.17 0.99 -5.28
N MET A 95 -5.90 1.42 -5.24
CA MET A 95 -5.11 1.46 -3.99
C MET A 95 -5.68 2.47 -2.98
N ALA A 96 -6.17 3.61 -3.43
CA ALA A 96 -6.87 4.55 -2.55
C ALA A 96 -8.16 3.94 -1.96
N TYR A 97 -8.93 3.21 -2.76
CA TYR A 97 -10.07 2.41 -2.28
C TYR A 97 -9.65 1.34 -1.27
N VAL A 98 -8.55 0.63 -1.52
CA VAL A 98 -7.98 -0.34 -0.58
C VAL A 98 -7.61 0.33 0.76
N GLY A 99 -7.19 1.60 0.75
CA GLY A 99 -7.03 2.40 1.97
C GLY A 99 -8.31 2.48 2.81
N LEU A 100 -9.45 2.79 2.18
CA LEU A 100 -10.74 2.79 2.88
C LEU A 100 -11.12 1.40 3.40
N VAL A 101 -10.87 0.34 2.62
CA VAL A 101 -11.11 -1.04 3.07
C VAL A 101 -10.33 -1.33 4.35
N HIS A 102 -9.07 -0.93 4.42
CA HIS A 102 -8.26 -1.11 5.62
C HIS A 102 -8.78 -0.33 6.83
N VAL A 103 -9.27 0.90 6.64
CA VAL A 103 -9.93 1.68 7.70
C VAL A 103 -11.15 0.92 8.25
N VAL A 104 -12.03 0.42 7.37
CA VAL A 104 -13.21 -0.37 7.76
C VAL A 104 -12.80 -1.63 8.52
N ARG A 105 -11.67 -2.22 8.15
CA ARG A 105 -11.11 -3.44 8.76
C ARG A 105 -10.27 -3.18 10.01
N LYS A 106 -10.06 -1.92 10.39
CA LYS A 106 -9.18 -1.52 11.51
C LYS A 106 -7.74 -2.04 11.35
N VAL A 107 -7.26 -2.11 10.12
CA VAL A 107 -5.83 -2.28 9.88
C VAL A 107 -5.18 -0.93 10.12
N GLU A 108 -4.17 -0.88 10.98
CA GLU A 108 -3.46 0.35 11.31
C GLU A 108 -2.27 0.58 10.38
N ASN A 109 -1.86 1.84 10.21
CA ASN A 109 -0.74 2.21 9.33
C ASN A 109 0.55 1.40 9.58
N PRO A 110 0.99 1.13 10.84
CA PRO A 110 2.16 0.30 11.08
C PRO A 110 2.03 -1.12 10.53
N MET A 111 0.84 -1.73 10.61
CA MET A 111 0.58 -3.07 10.07
C MET A 111 0.68 -3.06 8.54
N MET A 112 0.03 -2.07 7.91
CA MET A 112 0.01 -1.93 6.46
C MET A 112 1.41 -1.67 5.89
N LEU A 113 2.14 -0.69 6.45
CA LEU A 113 3.48 -0.31 6.00
C LEU A 113 4.49 -1.45 6.18
N ALA A 114 4.44 -2.16 7.31
CA ALA A 114 5.32 -3.31 7.54
C ALA A 114 5.07 -4.42 6.50
N MET A 115 3.80 -4.71 6.19
CA MET A 115 3.45 -5.73 5.21
C MET A 115 3.67 -5.30 3.76
N ALA A 116 3.60 -4.00 3.45
CA ALA A 116 4.04 -3.47 2.16
C ALA A 116 5.55 -3.70 1.96
N ASN A 117 6.36 -3.42 2.99
CA ASN A 117 7.79 -3.71 2.97
C ASN A 117 8.09 -5.21 2.89
N PHE A 118 7.28 -6.05 3.56
CA PHE A 118 7.40 -7.50 3.46
C PHE A 118 7.32 -8.01 2.02
N VAL A 119 6.40 -7.48 1.21
CA VAL A 119 6.27 -7.87 -0.21
C VAL A 119 7.54 -7.50 -0.99
N VAL A 120 8.12 -6.33 -0.73
CA VAL A 120 9.37 -5.89 -1.37
C VAL A 120 10.53 -6.83 -1.01
N GLU A 121 10.70 -7.14 0.28
CA GLU A 121 11.77 -8.05 0.72
C GLU A 121 11.56 -9.47 0.19
N PHE A 122 10.31 -9.94 0.09
CA PHE A 122 10.00 -11.21 -0.57
C PHE A 122 10.46 -11.21 -2.04
N VAL A 123 10.10 -10.18 -2.82
CA VAL A 123 10.52 -10.05 -4.22
C VAL A 123 12.04 -10.04 -4.33
N LYS A 124 12.72 -9.25 -3.49
CA LYS A 124 14.18 -9.16 -3.46
C LYS A 124 14.85 -10.48 -3.13
N GLU A 125 14.36 -11.21 -2.12
CA GLU A 125 14.87 -12.53 -1.75
C GLU A 125 14.73 -13.52 -2.92
N LYS A 126 13.54 -13.55 -3.54
CA LYS A 126 13.26 -14.44 -4.67
C LYS A 126 14.08 -14.09 -5.91
N ALA A 127 14.16 -12.80 -6.25
CA ALA A 127 14.94 -12.30 -7.38
C ALA A 127 16.43 -12.64 -7.21
N THR A 128 17.00 -12.42 -6.02
CA THR A 128 18.41 -12.73 -5.72
C THR A 128 18.73 -14.22 -5.87
N LYS A 129 17.80 -15.10 -5.50
CA LYS A 129 17.96 -16.56 -5.68
C LYS A 129 17.95 -16.97 -7.15
N VAL A 130 17.19 -16.27 -8.00
CA VAL A 130 17.12 -16.54 -9.44
C VAL A 130 18.34 -16.00 -10.18
N THR A 131 18.94 -14.86 -9.77
CA THR A 131 20.15 -14.34 -10.44
C THR A 131 21.34 -15.27 -10.50
N ALA A 132 21.39 -16.27 -9.63
CA ALA A 132 22.41 -17.32 -9.72
C ALA A 132 22.38 -18.07 -11.07
N SER A 133 21.27 -18.00 -11.83
CA SER A 133 21.13 -18.56 -13.19
C SER A 133 21.40 -17.56 -14.33
N GLY A 134 21.53 -16.26 -14.07
CA GLY A 134 21.80 -15.23 -15.09
C GLY A 134 20.58 -14.67 -15.83
N ASP A 135 19.35 -15.07 -15.46
CA ASP A 135 18.12 -14.78 -16.23
C ASP A 135 17.37 -13.50 -15.80
N LEU A 136 17.90 -12.72 -14.87
CA LEU A 136 17.17 -11.59 -14.27
C LEU A 136 18.11 -10.44 -13.89
N ASP A 137 17.75 -9.22 -14.29
CA ASP A 137 18.32 -8.01 -13.70
C ASP A 137 17.63 -7.75 -12.35
N VAL A 138 18.24 -8.23 -11.27
CA VAL A 138 17.68 -8.11 -9.91
C VAL A 138 17.51 -6.65 -9.53
N LEU A 139 18.46 -5.81 -9.93
CA LEU A 139 18.43 -4.42 -9.54
C LEU A 139 17.20 -3.75 -10.16
N GLU A 140 16.96 -3.99 -11.45
CA GLU A 140 15.82 -3.42 -12.17
C GLU A 140 14.47 -3.81 -11.54
N VAL A 141 14.24 -5.10 -11.29
CA VAL A 141 12.96 -5.59 -10.73
C VAL A 141 12.77 -5.13 -9.29
N VAL A 142 13.81 -5.19 -8.46
CA VAL A 142 13.72 -4.81 -7.05
C VAL A 142 13.47 -3.31 -6.91
N GLU A 143 14.18 -2.47 -7.67
CA GLU A 143 13.94 -1.03 -7.63
C GLU A 143 12.53 -0.65 -8.14
N ALA A 144 12.06 -1.30 -9.21
CA ALA A 144 10.70 -1.08 -9.71
C ALA A 144 9.66 -1.42 -8.63
N PHE A 145 9.84 -2.53 -7.91
CA PHE A 145 8.97 -2.92 -6.80
C PHE A 145 9.08 -1.99 -5.59
N GLN A 146 10.27 -1.47 -5.29
CA GLN A 146 10.45 -0.48 -4.22
C GLN A 146 9.69 0.80 -4.51
N ARG A 147 9.82 1.36 -5.74
CA ARG A 147 9.07 2.55 -6.16
C ARG A 147 7.57 2.30 -6.21
N LEU A 148 7.15 1.12 -6.67
CA LEU A 148 5.75 0.72 -6.66
C LEU A 148 5.20 0.66 -5.22
N ALA A 149 5.86 -0.09 -4.34
CA ALA A 149 5.43 -0.27 -2.95
C ALA A 149 5.42 1.05 -2.19
N GLY A 150 6.42 1.90 -2.38
CA GLY A 150 6.45 3.25 -1.81
C GLY A 150 5.28 4.12 -2.29
N THR A 151 4.98 4.08 -3.59
CA THR A 151 3.84 4.80 -4.19
C THR A 151 2.51 4.29 -3.65
N VAL A 152 2.31 2.96 -3.64
CA VAL A 152 1.10 2.31 -3.12
C VAL A 152 0.92 2.60 -1.63
N ALA A 153 1.99 2.50 -0.83
CA ALA A 153 1.97 2.81 0.59
C ALA A 153 1.53 4.25 0.84
N ALA A 154 2.12 5.22 0.13
CA ALA A 154 1.76 6.63 0.24
C ALA A 154 0.28 6.88 -0.09
N ILE A 155 -0.23 6.27 -1.18
CA ILE A 155 -1.64 6.38 -1.57
C ILE A 155 -2.55 5.79 -0.50
N ILE A 156 -2.23 4.59 -0.01
CA ILE A 156 -3.04 3.91 1.01
C ILE A 156 -3.06 4.73 2.30
N THR A 157 -1.91 5.16 2.82
CA THR A 157 -1.86 5.97 4.06
C THR A 157 -2.58 7.30 3.90
N TYR A 158 -2.40 7.98 2.78
CA TYR A 158 -3.12 9.23 2.50
C TYR A 158 -4.63 8.99 2.43
N GLY A 159 -5.05 7.85 1.87
CA GLY A 159 -6.45 7.42 1.85
C GLY A 159 -7.05 7.22 3.25
N TYR A 160 -6.27 6.77 4.24
CA TYR A 160 -6.74 6.68 5.63
C TYR A 160 -7.06 8.07 6.18
N ASP A 161 -6.15 9.02 5.99
CA ASP A 161 -6.30 10.38 6.52
C ASP A 161 -7.46 11.10 5.84
N GLN A 162 -7.59 11.00 4.52
CA GLN A 162 -8.74 11.55 3.79
C GLN A 162 -10.06 10.92 4.24
N SER A 163 -10.09 9.60 4.49
CA SER A 163 -11.29 8.94 5.00
C SER A 163 -11.68 9.44 6.39
N ARG A 164 -10.71 9.69 7.28
CA ARG A 164 -10.94 10.24 8.63
C ARG A 164 -11.45 11.68 8.56
N ILE A 165 -10.82 12.53 7.75
CA ILE A 165 -11.24 13.92 7.53
C ILE A 165 -12.68 13.96 7.00
N GLN A 166 -12.98 13.14 5.98
CA GLN A 166 -14.31 13.08 5.40
C GLN A 166 -15.36 12.58 6.41
N ALA A 167 -15.02 11.62 7.26
CA ALA A 167 -15.92 11.14 8.31
C ALA A 167 -16.23 12.25 9.34
N LEU A 168 -15.23 13.02 9.77
CA LEU A 168 -15.42 14.13 10.70
C LEU A 168 -16.28 15.25 10.10
N PHE A 169 -16.06 15.57 8.83
CA PHE A 169 -16.92 16.51 8.10
C PHE A 169 -18.37 16.00 8.03
N ASN A 170 -18.57 14.76 7.59
CA ASN A 170 -19.91 14.21 7.38
C ASN A 170 -20.70 14.01 8.67
N VAL A 171 -20.04 13.63 9.77
CA VAL A 171 -20.71 13.30 11.04
C VAL A 171 -20.83 14.51 11.95
N ALA A 172 -19.83 15.38 11.99
CA ALA A 172 -19.75 16.51 12.92
C ALA A 172 -19.84 17.89 12.26
N GLY A 173 -19.94 17.96 10.93
CA GLY A 173 -19.94 19.22 10.18
C GLY A 173 -18.61 19.98 10.27
N MET A 174 -17.53 19.31 10.66
CA MET A 174 -16.23 19.95 10.85
C MET A 174 -15.55 20.15 9.50
N GLU A 175 -15.53 21.40 9.04
CA GLU A 175 -14.85 21.78 7.80
C GLU A 175 -13.38 21.30 7.77
N PRO A 176 -12.90 20.69 6.68
CA PRO A 176 -11.53 20.17 6.58
C PRO A 176 -10.44 21.19 6.95
N ALA A 177 -10.61 22.44 6.54
CA ALA A 177 -9.66 23.52 6.84
C ALA A 177 -9.63 23.88 8.34
N LEU A 178 -10.75 23.75 9.05
CA LEU A 178 -10.80 23.93 10.49
C LEU A 178 -10.09 22.76 11.20
N LEU A 179 -10.37 21.53 10.78
CA LEU A 179 -9.71 20.34 11.33
C LEU A 179 -8.19 20.40 11.15
N GLU A 180 -7.70 20.83 9.99
CA GLU A 180 -6.28 21.02 9.73
C GLU A 180 -5.66 22.04 10.70
N ARG A 181 -6.30 23.21 10.87
CA ARG A 181 -5.83 24.24 11.80
C ARG A 181 -5.75 23.73 13.24
N LEU A 182 -6.81 23.07 13.73
CA LEU A 182 -6.84 22.51 15.07
C LEU A 182 -5.75 21.46 15.27
N THR A 183 -5.51 20.62 14.26
CA THR A 183 -4.44 19.61 14.28
C THR A 183 -3.07 20.27 14.40
N GLN A 184 -2.83 21.35 13.64
CA GLN A 184 -1.57 22.09 13.68
C GLN A 184 -1.34 22.79 15.03
N GLU A 185 -2.38 23.41 15.59
CA GLU A 185 -2.31 24.07 16.90
C GLU A 185 -2.01 23.07 18.03
N GLU A 186 -2.72 21.94 18.07
CA GLU A 186 -2.47 20.90 19.09
C GLU A 186 -1.09 20.26 18.92
N ALA A 187 -0.65 19.98 17.68
CA ALA A 187 0.68 19.44 17.41
C ALA A 187 1.80 20.38 17.88
N ARG A 188 1.64 21.70 17.69
CA ARG A 188 2.58 22.70 18.22
C ARG A 188 2.63 22.67 19.75
N SER A 189 1.48 22.64 20.40
CA SER A 189 1.41 22.54 21.87
C SER A 189 2.06 21.26 22.41
N LEU A 190 1.84 20.12 21.75
CA LEU A 190 2.50 18.85 22.09
C LEU A 190 4.03 18.94 21.94
N LEU A 191 4.51 19.56 20.85
CA LEU A 191 5.94 19.74 20.59
C LEU A 191 6.61 20.63 21.65
N GLU A 192 5.93 21.70 22.09
CA GLU A 192 6.41 22.57 23.15
C GLU A 192 6.52 21.81 24.48
N ARG A 193 5.48 21.04 24.84
CA ARG A 193 5.48 20.18 26.05
C ARG A 193 6.57 19.12 26.02
N ALA A 194 6.90 18.55 24.86
CA ALA A 194 7.93 17.54 24.73
C ALA A 194 9.37 18.10 24.81
N ARG A 195 9.54 19.41 24.66
CA ARG A 195 10.85 20.09 24.73
C ARG A 195 11.18 20.63 26.13
N GLY A 196 10.17 20.78 26.99
CA GLY A 196 10.32 21.18 28.39
C GLY A 196 10.53 19.98 29.30
#